data_AF-A0A2E7W0Z9-F1
#
_entry.id   AF-A0A2E7W0Z9-F1
#
_cell.length_a   1.000
_cell.length_b   1.000
_cell.length_c   1.000
_cell.angle_alpha   90.00
_cell.angle_beta   90.00
_cell.angle_gamma   90.00
#
_symmetry.space_group_name_H-M   'P 1'
#
loop_
_entity.id
_entity.type
_entity.pdbx_description
1 polymer ?
#
loop_
_entity_poly.entity_id
_entity_poly.type
_entity_poly.pdbx_seq_one_letter_code
_entity_poly.pdbx_strand_id
1 'polypeptide(L)'
;RRAPLVMPPNFKLSPPAPGSERPQEGTSSERAFSALVGRNRIDGYRVRGFSIGEVEFLALAGADIIVPGIREKVDRETSAFASESDQFTDRLIFWDSDQGLDQPLDPVKERRRLDENKALGKAPNESDIPVISKNGKSMLKLF
;
A
#
# COMPACT_ATOMS: atom_id res chain seq x y z
N ARG A 1 0.78 65.12 13.41
CA ARG A 1 0.37 64.70 14.78
C ARG A 1 0.97 63.34 15.04
N ARG A 2 1.87 63.19 16.02
CA ARG A 2 2.42 61.88 16.41
C ARG A 2 1.53 61.31 17.51
N ALA A 3 1.11 60.05 17.38
CA ALA A 3 0.34 59.37 18.42
C ALA A 3 1.18 59.31 19.71
N PRO A 4 0.58 59.44 20.90
CA PRO A 4 1.31 59.29 22.15
C PRO A 4 1.87 57.86 22.26
N LEU A 5 3.11 57.74 22.69
CA LEU A 5 3.72 56.46 23.04
C LEU A 5 2.99 55.93 24.28
N VAL A 6 2.08 54.98 24.08
CA VAL A 6 1.39 54.29 25.17
C VAL A 6 2.42 53.37 25.84
N MET A 7 2.79 53.71 27.08
CA MET A 7 3.58 52.82 27.92
C MET A 7 2.73 51.57 28.24
N PRO A 8 3.24 50.34 28.04
CA PRO A 8 2.48 49.15 28.39
C PRO A 8 2.20 49.11 29.91
N PRO A 9 1.09 48.48 30.33
CA PRO A 9 0.79 48.33 31.75
C PRO A 9 1.94 47.61 32.46
N ASN A 10 2.41 48.20 33.56
CA ASN A 10 3.45 47.59 34.39
C ASN A 10 2.90 46.32 35.04
N PHE A 11 3.15 45.17 34.42
CA PHE A 11 2.96 43.88 35.09
C PHE A 11 4.03 43.77 36.17
N LYS A 12 3.65 44.02 37.42
CA LYS A 12 4.46 43.66 38.60
C LYS A 12 4.48 42.13 38.71
N LEU A 13 5.23 41.49 37.82
CA LEU A 13 5.51 40.07 37.93
C LEU A 13 6.42 39.91 39.14
N SER A 14 5.91 39.28 40.20
CA SER A 14 6.77 38.86 41.29
C SER A 14 7.84 37.93 40.73
N PRO A 15 9.13 38.18 41.01
CA PRO A 15 10.18 37.23 40.67
C PRO A 15 9.82 35.86 41.26
N PRO A 16 9.97 34.76 40.49
CA PRO A 16 9.74 33.44 41.03
C PRO A 16 10.69 33.20 42.21
N ALA A 17 10.22 32.50 43.23
CA ALA A 17 11.05 32.18 44.38
C ALA A 17 12.29 31.37 43.93
N PRO A 18 13.50 31.68 44.40
CA PRO A 18 14.68 30.88 44.11
C PRO A 18 14.44 29.42 44.49
N GLY A 19 14.49 28.52 43.51
CA GLY A 19 14.27 27.09 43.71
C GLY A 19 12.82 26.59 43.54
N SER A 20 11.85 27.45 43.22
CA SER A 20 10.51 26.98 42.84
C SER A 20 10.55 26.24 41.49
N GLU A 21 9.85 25.11 41.38
CA GLU A 21 9.70 24.40 40.11
C GLU A 21 9.14 25.33 39.06
N ARG A 22 9.84 25.45 37.93
CA ARG A 22 9.38 26.27 36.81
C ARG A 22 8.20 25.55 36.16
N PRO A 23 7.07 26.21 35.87
CA PRO A 23 5.93 25.57 35.22
C PRO A 23 6.28 24.90 33.87
N GLN A 24 7.31 25.41 33.18
CA GLN A 24 7.84 24.83 31.93
C GLN A 24 8.77 23.62 32.14
N GLU A 25 9.29 23.41 33.35
CA GLU A 25 10.12 22.26 33.72
C GLU A 25 9.20 21.25 34.41
N GLY A 26 8.65 20.30 33.63
CA GLY A 26 7.87 19.20 34.19
C GLY A 26 8.59 18.45 35.32
N THR A 27 7.85 17.58 36.00
CA THR A 27 8.35 16.81 37.15
C THR A 27 9.63 16.03 36.80
N SER A 28 10.44 15.70 37.80
CA SER A 28 11.65 14.89 37.59
C SER A 28 11.36 13.57 36.89
N SER A 29 10.24 12.93 37.23
CA SER A 29 9.76 11.69 36.60
C SER A 29 9.40 11.88 35.12
N GLU A 30 8.68 12.95 34.77
CA GLU A 30 8.38 13.27 33.37
C GLU A 30 9.64 13.58 32.56
N ARG A 31 10.61 14.26 33.17
CA ARG A 31 11.92 14.49 32.55
C ARG A 31 12.67 13.19 32.30
N ALA A 32 12.75 12.29 33.28
CA ALA A 32 13.38 10.99 33.11
C ALA A 32 12.69 10.15 32.04
N PHE A 33 11.36 10.08 32.05
CA PHE A 33 10.56 9.39 31.04
C PHE A 33 10.81 9.96 29.63
N SER A 34 10.79 11.30 29.49
CA SER A 34 11.06 11.95 28.20
C SER A 34 12.50 11.76 27.69
N ALA A 35 13.46 11.56 28.58
CA ALA A 35 14.84 11.23 28.22
C ALA A 35 14.99 9.78 27.74
N LEU A 36 14.24 8.85 28.33
CA LEU A 36 14.21 7.44 27.94
C LEU A 36 13.51 7.23 26.59
N VAL A 37 12.35 7.87 26.40
CA VAL A 37 11.51 7.71 25.19
C VAL A 37 11.94 8.67 24.07
N GLY A 38 12.62 9.76 24.40
CA GLY A 38 13.02 10.80 23.47
C GLY A 38 11.87 11.77 23.18
N ARG A 39 11.87 12.92 23.87
CA ARG A 39 10.85 13.98 23.77
C ARG A 39 10.47 14.37 22.33
N ASN A 40 11.43 14.42 21.42
CA ASN A 40 11.20 14.74 20.01
C ASN A 40 10.32 13.70 19.28
N ARG A 41 10.36 12.42 19.70
CA ARG A 41 9.50 11.38 19.12
C ARG A 41 8.06 11.63 19.53
N ILE A 42 7.80 11.73 20.84
CA ILE A 42 6.45 11.90 21.39
C ILE A 42 5.82 13.20 20.90
N ASP A 43 6.55 14.31 20.85
CA ASP A 43 6.01 15.60 20.39
C ASP A 43 5.63 15.55 18.90
N GLY A 44 6.43 14.90 18.06
CA GLY A 44 6.10 14.69 16.63
C GLY A 44 4.89 13.79 16.40
N TYR A 45 4.62 12.84 17.29
CA TYR A 45 3.44 11.98 17.23
C TYR A 45 2.20 12.63 17.88
N ARG A 46 2.34 13.41 18.95
CA ARG A 46 1.25 14.20 19.55
C ARG A 46 0.70 15.25 18.58
N VAL A 47 1.58 15.92 17.82
CA VAL A 47 1.16 16.87 16.77
C VAL A 47 0.35 16.17 15.67
N ARG A 48 0.57 14.86 15.47
CA ARG A 48 -0.19 14.03 14.52
C ARG A 48 -1.40 13.34 15.14
N GLY A 49 -1.76 13.68 16.39
CA GLY A 49 -2.95 13.17 17.07
C GLY A 49 -2.81 11.80 17.70
N PHE A 50 -1.60 11.23 17.77
CA PHE A 50 -1.38 9.95 18.42
C PHE A 50 -1.39 10.10 19.95
N SER A 51 -2.08 9.16 20.60
CA SER A 51 -2.05 8.96 22.03
C SER A 51 -0.73 8.32 22.48
N ILE A 52 -0.43 8.39 23.78
CA ILE A 52 0.78 7.81 24.37
C ILE A 52 0.83 6.29 24.11
N GLY A 53 -0.31 5.61 24.24
CA GLY A 53 -0.38 4.16 24.01
C GLY A 53 -0.09 3.76 22.56
N GLU A 54 -0.53 4.57 21.60
CA GLU A 54 -0.23 4.33 20.18
C GLU A 54 1.26 4.57 19.87
N VAL A 55 1.89 5.56 20.49
CA VAL A 55 3.34 5.79 20.33
C VAL A 55 4.14 4.60 20.86
N GLU A 56 3.78 4.06 22.03
CA GLU A 56 4.45 2.87 22.58
C GLU A 56 4.18 1.62 21.75
N PHE A 57 2.96 1.47 21.22
CA PHE A 57 2.66 0.38 20.29
C PHE A 57 3.52 0.46 19.02
N LEU A 58 3.70 1.66 18.44
CA LEU A 58 4.58 1.87 17.29
C LEU A 58 6.05 1.59 17.62
N ALA A 59 6.50 1.96 18.83
CA ALA A 59 7.85 1.64 19.30
C ALA A 59 8.08 0.13 19.43
N LEU A 60 7.12 -0.60 19.99
CA LEU A 60 7.12 -2.07 20.05
C LEU A 60 7.13 -2.70 18.65
N ALA A 61 6.39 -2.11 17.71
CA ALA A 61 6.33 -2.55 16.32
C ALA A 61 7.57 -2.15 15.50
N GLY A 62 8.51 -1.38 16.06
CA GLY A 62 9.66 -0.83 15.33
C GLY A 62 9.27 0.17 14.24
N ALA A 63 8.07 0.73 14.31
CA ALA A 63 7.50 1.70 13.36
C ALA A 63 7.57 3.15 13.89
N ASP A 64 8.35 3.39 14.94
CA ASP A 64 8.58 4.69 15.57
C ASP A 64 9.60 5.57 14.82
N ILE A 65 10.32 4.99 13.85
CA ILE A 65 11.29 5.68 13.01
C ILE A 65 10.71 5.83 11.60
N ILE A 66 10.24 7.03 11.27
CA ILE A 66 9.88 7.38 9.90
C ILE A 66 11.12 7.92 9.20
N VAL A 67 11.64 7.18 8.21
CA VAL A 67 12.72 7.67 7.35
C VAL A 67 12.21 8.88 6.55
N PRO A 68 12.83 10.07 6.68
CA PRO A 68 12.45 11.23 5.87
C PRO A 68 12.53 10.90 4.38
N GLY A 69 11.54 11.33 3.60
CA GLY A 69 11.54 11.08 2.15
C GLY A 69 11.33 9.61 1.73
N ILE A 70 10.79 8.75 2.61
CA ILE A 70 10.54 7.33 2.28
C ILE A 70 9.72 7.15 1.00
N ARG A 71 8.76 8.04 0.71
CA ARG A 71 7.99 8.01 -0.54
C ARG A 71 8.88 8.21 -1.76
N GLU A 72 9.77 9.20 -1.75
CA GLU A 72 10.72 9.42 -2.84
C GLU A 72 11.67 8.23 -3.02
N LYS A 73 12.10 7.61 -1.91
CA LYS A 73 12.93 6.41 -1.97
C LYS A 73 12.18 5.24 -2.62
N VAL A 74 10.95 4.98 -2.20
CA VAL A 74 10.09 3.93 -2.77
C VAL A 74 9.79 4.23 -4.24
N ASP A 75 9.47 5.47 -4.59
CA ASP A 75 9.19 5.88 -5.96
C ASP A 75 10.42 5.65 -6.85
N ARG A 76 11.61 6.01 -6.36
CA ARG A 76 12.88 5.77 -7.06
C ARG A 76 13.15 4.28 -7.27
N GLU A 77 12.98 3.46 -6.23
CA GLU A 77 13.15 2.01 -6.31
C GLU A 77 12.12 1.39 -7.26
N THR A 78 10.86 1.84 -7.21
CA THR A 78 9.77 1.32 -8.05
C THR A 78 9.92 1.76 -9.51
N SER A 79 10.43 2.97 -9.76
CA SER A 79 10.64 3.49 -11.12
C SER A 79 11.64 2.66 -11.94
N ALA A 80 12.59 2.00 -11.29
CA ALA A 80 13.53 1.10 -11.94
C ALA A 80 12.83 -0.16 -12.49
N PHE A 81 11.81 -0.68 -11.79
CA PHE A 81 11.02 -1.82 -12.26
C PHE A 81 10.01 -1.43 -13.34
N ALA A 82 9.41 -0.23 -13.25
CA ALA A 82 8.44 0.25 -14.23
C ALA A 82 9.04 0.55 -15.62
N SER A 83 10.37 0.65 -15.71
CA SER A 83 11.09 0.95 -16.96
C SER A 83 11.70 -0.29 -17.63
N GLU A 84 11.63 -1.46 -16.99
CA GLU A 84 12.07 -2.71 -17.61
C GLU A 84 11.00 -3.21 -18.60
N SER A 85 11.43 -3.57 -19.80
CA SER A 85 10.49 -3.98 -20.85
C SER A 85 10.07 -5.43 -20.64
N ASP A 86 8.83 -5.64 -20.19
CA ASP A 86 8.21 -6.98 -20.13
C ASP A 86 8.15 -7.66 -21.51
N GLN A 87 8.32 -6.91 -22.62
CA GLN A 87 8.20 -7.44 -23.98
C GLN A 87 9.17 -8.57 -24.34
N PHE A 88 10.38 -8.58 -23.79
CA PHE A 88 11.31 -9.68 -24.02
C PHE A 88 10.91 -10.93 -23.21
N THR A 89 10.61 -10.73 -21.92
CA THR A 89 10.18 -11.79 -21.00
C THR A 89 8.86 -12.42 -21.45
N ASP A 90 7.89 -11.61 -21.85
CA ASP A 90 6.60 -12.06 -22.39
C ASP A 90 6.79 -12.85 -23.69
N ARG A 91 7.67 -12.40 -24.59
CA ARG A 91 7.98 -13.15 -25.82
C ARG A 91 8.67 -14.49 -25.51
N LEU A 92 9.42 -14.58 -24.42
CA LEU A 92 10.06 -15.82 -23.98
C LEU A 92 9.06 -16.77 -23.32
N ILE A 93 8.22 -16.27 -22.41
CA ILE A 93 7.20 -17.06 -21.69
C ILE A 93 6.10 -17.54 -22.65
N PHE A 94 5.65 -16.65 -23.53
CA PHE A 94 4.55 -16.89 -24.46
C PHE A 94 5.04 -17.12 -25.90
N TRP A 95 6.26 -17.67 -26.07
CA TRP A 95 6.82 -18.02 -27.38
C TRP A 95 5.85 -18.85 -28.23
N ASP A 96 5.07 -19.75 -27.62
CA ASP A 96 4.22 -20.74 -28.30
C ASP A 96 2.73 -20.53 -28.01
N SER A 97 2.29 -19.28 -27.80
CA SER A 97 0.89 -19.00 -27.49
C SER A 97 -0.07 -19.16 -28.68
N ASP A 98 0.43 -19.56 -29.85
CA ASP A 98 -0.35 -19.79 -31.08
C ASP A 98 -0.80 -21.27 -31.23
N GLN A 99 -0.42 -22.15 -30.30
CA GLN A 99 -1.05 -23.46 -30.19
C GLN A 99 -2.42 -23.25 -29.55
N GLY A 100 -3.50 -23.45 -30.29
CA GLY A 100 -4.90 -23.30 -29.84
C GLY A 100 -5.36 -24.25 -28.72
N LEU A 101 -4.50 -24.53 -27.74
CA LEU A 101 -4.74 -25.37 -26.56
C LEU A 101 -5.62 -24.68 -25.51
N ASP A 102 -5.79 -23.36 -25.60
CA ASP A 102 -6.58 -22.57 -24.65
C ASP A 102 -8.08 -22.63 -24.90
N GLN A 103 -8.54 -23.32 -25.95
CA GLN A 103 -9.96 -23.42 -26.21
C GLN A 103 -10.56 -24.66 -25.52
N PRO A 104 -11.40 -24.49 -24.48
CA PRO A 104 -11.89 -25.62 -23.71
C PRO A 104 -12.70 -26.56 -24.60
N LEU A 105 -12.26 -27.82 -24.67
CA LEU A 105 -12.97 -28.89 -25.35
C LEU A 105 -14.20 -29.29 -24.55
N ASP A 106 -15.33 -29.52 -25.20
CA ASP A 106 -16.50 -30.13 -24.55
C ASP A 106 -16.28 -31.65 -24.45
N PRO A 107 -16.01 -32.21 -23.25
CA PRO A 107 -15.65 -33.62 -23.11
C PRO A 107 -16.81 -34.56 -23.47
N VAL A 108 -18.05 -34.09 -23.34
CA VAL A 108 -19.24 -34.89 -23.66
C VAL A 108 -19.42 -34.97 -25.17
N LYS A 109 -19.32 -33.83 -25.86
CA LYS A 109 -19.42 -33.79 -27.32
C LYS A 109 -18.23 -34.49 -27.98
N GLU A 110 -17.03 -34.36 -27.43
CA GLU A 110 -15.85 -35.04 -27.99
C GLU A 110 -15.96 -36.56 -27.88
N ARG A 111 -16.41 -37.08 -26.73
CA ARG A 111 -16.63 -38.52 -26.57
C ARG A 111 -17.61 -39.05 -27.61
N ARG A 112 -18.72 -38.33 -27.81
CA ARG A 112 -19.73 -38.69 -28.81
C ARG A 112 -19.15 -38.72 -30.23
N ARG A 113 -18.36 -37.71 -30.59
CA ARG A 113 -17.69 -37.64 -31.91
C ARG A 113 -16.74 -38.83 -32.12
N LEU A 114 -15.98 -39.21 -31.10
CA LEU A 114 -15.07 -40.37 -31.17
C LEU A 114 -15.83 -41.68 -31.35
N ASP A 115 -16.94 -41.87 -30.64
CA ASP A 115 -17.80 -43.05 -30.77
C ASP A 115 -18.44 -43.14 -32.17
N GLU A 116 -18.90 -42.00 -32.72
CA GLU A 116 -19.46 -41.90 -34.08
C GLU A 116 -18.38 -42.18 -35.15
N ASN A 117 -17.17 -41.63 -35.01
CA ASN A 117 -16.06 -41.91 -35.93
C ASN A 117 -15.66 -43.39 -35.90
N LYS A 118 -15.65 -44.01 -34.72
CA LYS A 118 -15.37 -45.44 -34.55
C LYS A 118 -16.44 -46.30 -35.22
N ALA A 119 -17.71 -45.93 -35.12
CA ALA A 119 -18.82 -46.64 -35.78
C ALA A 119 -18.79 -46.50 -37.31
N LEU A 120 -18.32 -45.35 -37.81
CA LEU A 120 -18.21 -45.05 -39.24
C LEU A 120 -16.88 -45.49 -39.87
N GLY A 121 -15.93 -46.02 -39.08
CA GLY A 121 -14.61 -46.44 -39.55
C GLY A 121 -13.69 -45.29 -39.99
N LYS A 122 -13.98 -44.05 -39.56
CA LYS A 122 -13.21 -42.85 -39.89
C LYS A 122 -12.05 -42.65 -38.93
N ALA A 123 -11.02 -41.93 -39.37
CA ALA A 123 -9.90 -41.62 -38.50
C ALA A 123 -10.30 -40.62 -37.38
N PRO A 124 -9.65 -40.65 -36.20
CA PRO A 124 -10.01 -39.75 -35.10
C PRO A 124 -9.89 -38.25 -35.40
N ASN A 125 -9.15 -37.87 -36.43
CA ASN A 125 -8.83 -36.48 -36.82
C ASN A 125 -9.65 -35.96 -38.02
N GLU A 126 -10.61 -36.74 -38.53
CA GLU A 126 -11.32 -36.42 -39.79
C GLU A 126 -12.58 -35.56 -39.58
N SER A 127 -12.96 -35.28 -38.33
CA SER A 127 -14.17 -34.54 -37.98
C SER A 127 -13.84 -33.30 -37.16
N ASP A 128 -14.62 -32.23 -37.31
CA ASP A 128 -14.47 -31.00 -36.54
C ASP A 128 -14.51 -31.24 -35.03
N ILE A 129 -13.56 -30.64 -34.31
CA ILE A 129 -13.44 -30.78 -32.86
C ILE A 129 -14.47 -29.83 -32.19
N PRO A 130 -15.34 -30.33 -31.30
CA PRO A 130 -16.39 -29.52 -30.67
C PRO A 130 -15.82 -28.66 -29.55
N VAL A 131 -15.55 -27.40 -29.85
CA VAL A 131 -14.97 -26.45 -28.90
C VAL A 131 -16.04 -25.62 -28.19
N ILE A 132 -15.86 -25.34 -26.89
CA ILE A 132 -16.73 -24.46 -26.11
C ILE A 132 -16.40 -23.00 -26.45
N SER A 133 -17.17 -22.40 -27.35
CA SER A 133 -17.15 -20.94 -27.53
C SER A 133 -17.94 -20.26 -26.40
N LYS A 134 -17.36 -19.26 -25.74
CA LYS A 134 -18.08 -18.38 -24.80
C LYS A 134 -19.02 -17.43 -25.57
N ASN A 135 -20.09 -17.94 -26.15
CA ASN A 135 -21.21 -17.12 -26.63
C ASN A 135 -22.16 -16.79 -25.47
N GLY A 136 -21.63 -16.10 -24.47
CA GLY A 136 -22.45 -15.39 -23.50
C GLY A 136 -22.79 -14.02 -24.09
N LYS A 137 -24.02 -13.83 -24.56
CA LYS A 137 -24.58 -12.47 -24.66
C LYS A 137 -24.38 -11.84 -23.28
N SER A 138 -23.45 -10.91 -23.14
CA SER A 138 -23.28 -10.19 -21.88
C SER A 138 -24.57 -9.41 -21.62
N MET A 139 -25.19 -9.67 -20.47
CA MET A 139 -26.32 -8.88 -19.98
C MET A 139 -25.88 -7.47 -19.50
N LEU A 140 -24.63 -7.08 -19.76
CA LEU A 140 -23.98 -5.82 -19.35
C LEU A 140 -24.06 -4.73 -20.43
N LYS A 141 -25.14 -4.70 -21.21
CA LYS A 141 -25.47 -3.57 -22.12
C LYS A 141 -26.75 -2.84 -21.72
N LEU A 142 -27.20 -3.04 -20.48
CA LEU A 142 -28.41 -2.40 -19.96
C LEU A 142 -28.16 -1.63 -18.65
N PHE A 143 -27.03 -0.93 -18.56
CA PHE A 143 -26.83 0.23 -17.68
C PHE A 143 -25.82 1.18 -18.34
#